data_AF-A0A2G9S7A1-F1
#
_entry.id   AF-A0A2G9S7A1-F1
#
_cell.length_a   1.000
_cell.length_b   1.000
_cell.length_c   1.000
_cell.angle_alpha   90.00
_cell.angle_beta   90.00
_cell.angle_gamma   90.00
#
_symmetry.space_group_name_H-M   'P 1'
#
loop_
_entity.id
_entity.type
_entity.pdbx_description
1 polymer ?
#
loop_
_entity_poly.entity_id
_entity_poly.type
_entity_poly.pdbx_seq_one_letter_code
_entity_poly.pdbx_strand_id
1 'polypeptide(L)'
;QYLNLDKDHNGMLSKEELSRYGTGTLTSVFLDRVFQECLTYDGEMDYKTYLDFVLALENRKEPAALQYIFKLLDIENRGYLNVFSLNYFFRVCSG
;
A
#
# COMPACT_ATOMS: atom_id res chain seq x y z
N GLN A 1 -1.10 -12.10 10.43
CA GLN A 1 -1.68 -10.76 10.71
C GLN A 1 -3.01 -10.55 10.00
N TYR A 2 -3.20 -11.03 8.76
CA TYR A 2 -4.45 -10.93 8.00
C TYR A 2 -5.75 -11.12 8.81
N LEU A 3 -5.95 -12.29 9.43
CA LEU A 3 -7.15 -12.58 10.22
C LEU A 3 -7.35 -11.66 11.44
N ASN A 4 -6.29 -11.00 11.91
CA ASN A 4 -6.42 -10.02 12.99
C ASN A 4 -6.84 -8.64 12.47
N LEU A 5 -6.57 -8.36 11.19
CA LEU A 5 -6.93 -7.12 10.51
C LEU A 5 -8.39 -7.18 10.02
N ASP A 6 -8.79 -8.29 9.40
CA ASP A 6 -10.16 -8.58 8.95
C ASP A 6 -11.12 -8.69 10.15
N LYS A 7 -11.80 -7.59 10.47
CA LYS A 7 -12.65 -7.43 11.67
C LYS A 7 -14.08 -7.84 11.44
N ASP A 8 -14.57 -7.70 10.22
CA ASP A 8 -15.93 -8.10 9.86
C ASP A 8 -16.00 -9.57 9.40
N HIS A 9 -14.84 -10.21 9.24
CA HIS A 9 -14.68 -11.60 8.83
C HIS A 9 -15.27 -11.88 7.44
N ASN A 10 -15.22 -10.88 6.56
CA ASN A 10 -15.70 -10.99 5.18
C ASN A 10 -14.69 -11.67 4.25
N GLY A 11 -13.45 -11.88 4.72
CA GLY A 11 -12.39 -12.55 3.97
C GLY A 11 -11.58 -11.64 3.03
N MET A 12 -11.83 -10.34 3.07
CA MET A 12 -11.10 -9.27 2.38
C MET A 12 -10.60 -8.24 3.41
N LEU A 13 -9.85 -7.23 2.95
CA LEU A 13 -9.41 -6.12 3.79
C LEU A 13 -9.76 -4.78 3.16
N SER A 14 -10.52 -3.99 3.90
CA SER A 14 -10.69 -2.56 3.64
C SER A 14 -9.40 -1.77 3.88
N LYS A 15 -9.36 -0.53 3.39
CA LYS A 15 -8.25 0.40 3.66
C LYS A 15 -8.12 0.69 5.15
N GLU A 16 -9.23 0.84 5.85
CA GLU A 16 -9.31 1.08 7.28
C GLU A 16 -8.70 -0.09 8.08
N GLU A 17 -8.95 -1.32 7.67
CA GLU A 17 -8.35 -2.50 8.30
C GLU A 17 -6.87 -2.60 8.01
N LEU A 18 -6.45 -2.43 6.75
CA LEU A 18 -5.04 -2.46 6.37
C LEU A 18 -4.23 -1.32 7.03
N SER A 19 -4.86 -0.19 7.38
CA SER A 19 -4.20 0.91 8.10
C SER A 19 -3.58 0.49 9.44
N ARG A 20 -4.06 -0.61 10.02
CA ARG A 20 -3.57 -1.18 11.28
C ARG A 20 -2.44 -2.19 11.07
N TYR A 21 -1.99 -2.40 9.84
CA TYR A 21 -0.86 -3.27 9.54
C TYR A 21 0.42 -2.78 10.23
N GLY A 22 1.21 -3.73 10.76
CA GLY A 22 2.41 -3.42 11.53
C GLY A 22 2.10 -2.59 12.78
N THR A 23 2.68 -1.40 12.88
CA THR A 23 2.46 -0.44 13.97
C THR A 23 1.57 0.73 13.54
N GLY A 24 0.86 0.63 12.41
CA GLY A 24 0.02 1.72 11.88
C GLY A 24 0.81 2.93 11.39
N THR A 25 2.06 2.72 10.97
CA THR A 25 2.96 3.80 10.51
C THR A 25 2.83 4.13 9.03
N LEU A 26 2.00 3.39 8.30
CA LEU A 26 1.71 3.68 6.90
C LEU A 26 0.82 4.90 6.81
N THR A 27 1.23 5.89 6.02
CA THR A 27 0.43 7.10 5.84
C THR A 27 -0.85 6.78 5.06
N SER A 28 -1.91 7.55 5.34
CA SER A 28 -3.19 7.43 4.61
C SER A 28 -2.99 7.52 3.10
N VAL A 29 -2.10 8.41 2.66
CA VAL A 29 -1.73 8.64 1.27
C VAL A 29 -1.02 7.44 0.64
N PHE A 30 -0.15 6.76 1.38
CA PHE A 30 0.46 5.53 0.89
C PHE A 30 -0.58 4.41 0.73
N LEU A 31 -1.48 4.27 1.70
CA LEU A 31 -2.58 3.31 1.61
C LEU A 31 -3.53 3.62 0.45
N ASP A 32 -3.82 4.91 0.18
CA ASP A 32 -4.59 5.31 -1.01
C ASP A 32 -3.96 4.77 -2.29
N ARG A 33 -2.64 4.89 -2.42
CA ARG A 33 -1.91 4.39 -3.59
C ARG A 33 -1.94 2.87 -3.69
N VAL A 34 -1.86 2.15 -2.56
CA VAL A 34 -2.01 0.68 -2.54
C VAL A 34 -3.37 0.28 -3.12
N PHE A 35 -4.47 0.87 -2.63
CA PHE A 35 -5.81 0.50 -3.09
C PHE A 35 -6.15 0.99 -4.51
N GLN A 36 -5.42 1.98 -5.03
CA GLN A 36 -5.52 2.43 -6.43
C GLN A 36 -4.77 1.54 -7.41
N GLU A 37 -3.58 1.04 -7.02
CA GLU A 37 -2.67 0.33 -7.93
C GLU A 37 -2.77 -1.19 -7.85
N CYS A 38 -3.34 -1.71 -6.76
CA CYS A 38 -3.55 -3.13 -6.53
C CYS A 38 -4.96 -3.55 -6.96
N LEU A 39 -5.12 -4.86 -7.17
CA LEU A 39 -6.43 -5.43 -7.43
C LEU A 39 -7.30 -5.31 -6.18
N THR A 40 -8.48 -4.73 -6.34
CA THR A 40 -9.48 -4.60 -5.28
C THR A 40 -10.84 -5.03 -5.81
N TYR A 41 -11.71 -5.49 -4.91
CA TYR A 41 -13.09 -5.86 -5.15
C TYR A 41 -13.94 -4.99 -4.24
N ASP A 42 -14.76 -4.11 -4.83
CA ASP A 42 -15.58 -3.14 -4.10
C ASP A 42 -14.81 -2.29 -3.06
N GLY A 43 -13.53 -2.00 -3.37
CA GLY A 43 -12.65 -1.21 -2.50
C GLY A 43 -11.90 -2.02 -1.45
N GLU A 44 -12.00 -3.34 -1.46
CA GLU A 44 -11.31 -4.24 -0.53
C GLU A 44 -10.28 -5.13 -1.25
N MET A 45 -9.19 -5.48 -0.56
CA MET A 45 -8.16 -6.36 -1.12
C MET A 45 -8.32 -7.80 -0.65
N ASP A 46 -8.03 -8.75 -1.52
CA ASP A 46 -8.02 -10.16 -1.18
C ASP A 46 -6.71 -10.59 -0.48
N TYR A 47 -6.71 -11.83 0.04
CA TYR A 47 -5.55 -12.38 0.73
C TYR A 47 -4.29 -12.44 -0.16
N LYS A 48 -4.45 -12.71 -1.46
CA LYS A 48 -3.32 -12.77 -2.40
C LYS A 48 -2.65 -11.39 -2.53
N THR A 49 -3.45 -10.36 -2.74
CA THR A 49 -2.97 -8.98 -2.87
C THR A 49 -2.32 -8.50 -1.58
N TYR A 50 -2.90 -8.85 -0.42
CA TYR A 50 -2.28 -8.62 0.88
C TYR A 50 -0.91 -9.30 1.00
N LEU A 51 -0.76 -10.54 0.55
CA LEU A 51 0.54 -11.24 0.58
C LEU A 51 1.58 -10.54 -0.29
N ASP A 52 1.21 -10.17 -1.52
CA ASP A 52 2.11 -9.44 -2.42
C ASP A 52 2.58 -8.13 -1.79
N PHE A 53 1.66 -7.42 -1.13
CA PHE A 53 1.95 -6.20 -0.36
C PHE A 53 2.93 -6.44 0.79
N VAL A 54 2.68 -7.45 1.64
CA VAL A 54 3.57 -7.77 2.78
C VAL A 54 4.95 -8.19 2.31
N LEU A 55 5.01 -9.08 1.32
CA LEU A 55 6.28 -9.58 0.77
C LEU A 55 7.13 -8.44 0.21
N ALA A 56 6.51 -7.47 -0.49
CA ALA A 56 7.22 -6.31 -1.00
C ALA A 56 7.78 -5.41 0.13
N LEU A 57 7.03 -5.20 1.22
CA LEU A 57 7.49 -4.37 2.34
C LEU A 57 8.56 -5.05 3.20
N GLU A 58 8.50 -6.37 3.36
CA GLU A 58 9.51 -7.15 4.09
C GLU A 58 10.81 -7.29 3.29
N ASN A 59 10.72 -7.40 1.96
CA ASN A 59 11.85 -7.68 1.07
C ASN A 59 12.23 -6.49 0.17
N ARG A 60 12.23 -5.27 0.71
CA ARG A 60 12.48 -4.00 -0.02
C ARG A 60 13.75 -3.91 -0.86
N LYS A 61 14.70 -4.82 -0.68
CA LYS A 61 15.96 -4.87 -1.46
C LYS A 61 15.82 -5.70 -2.74
N GLU A 62 14.78 -6.53 -2.84
CA GLU A 62 14.56 -7.37 -4.01
C GLU A 62 14.05 -6.53 -5.19
N PRO A 63 14.50 -6.82 -6.42
CA PRO A 63 14.06 -6.08 -7.60
C PRO A 63 12.54 -6.04 -7.78
N ALA A 64 11.85 -7.15 -7.50
CA ALA A 64 10.39 -7.22 -7.58
C ALA A 64 9.70 -6.32 -6.55
N ALA A 65 10.22 -6.26 -5.32
CA ALA A 65 9.70 -5.38 -4.27
C ALA A 65 9.94 -3.90 -4.61
N LEU A 66 11.12 -3.57 -5.15
CA LEU A 66 11.43 -2.22 -5.62
C LEU A 66 10.48 -1.80 -6.73
N GLN A 67 10.21 -2.67 -7.70
CA GLN A 67 9.26 -2.39 -8.78
C GLN A 67 7.84 -2.18 -8.26
N TYR A 68 7.40 -3.02 -7.32
CA TYR A 68 6.11 -2.87 -6.66
C TYR A 68 5.98 -1.52 -5.96
N ILE A 69 6.96 -1.17 -5.11
CA ILE A 69 6.93 0.09 -4.34
C ILE A 69 7.05 1.30 -5.28
N PHE A 70 7.89 1.21 -6.31
CA PHE A 70 8.04 2.27 -7.30
C PHE A 70 6.70 2.56 -7.99
N LYS A 71 5.94 1.54 -8.38
CA LYS A 71 4.60 1.69 -8.96
C LYS A 71 3.66 2.48 -8.03
N LEU A 72 3.72 2.22 -6.73
CA LEU A 72 2.92 2.97 -5.74
C LEU A 72 3.34 4.44 -5.65
N LEU A 73 4.65 4.72 -5.74
CA LEU A 73 5.22 6.07 -5.64
C LEU A 73 5.09 6.89 -6.93
N ASP A 74 5.03 6.25 -8.10
CA ASP A 74 4.87 6.90 -9.40
C ASP A 74 3.41 7.26 -9.67
N ILE A 75 2.92 8.28 -8.96
CA ILE A 75 1.53 8.76 -9.00
C ILE A 75 1.07 9.09 -10.42
N GLU A 76 1.99 9.63 -11.23
CA GLU A 76 1.68 10.08 -12.59
C GLU A 76 1.95 8.99 -13.65
N ASN A 77 2.37 7.79 -13.26
CA ASN A 77 2.70 6.67 -14.15
C ASN A 77 3.66 7.06 -15.29
N ARG A 78 4.70 7.86 -14.98
CA ARG A 78 5.66 8.37 -15.97
C ARG A 78 6.86 7.45 -16.19
N GLY A 79 7.07 6.48 -15.31
CA GLY A 79 8.27 5.65 -15.25
C GLY A 79 9.44 6.31 -14.53
N TYR A 80 9.22 7.47 -13.88
CA TYR A 80 10.23 8.15 -13.05
C TYR A 80 9.55 8.97 -11.95
N LEU A 81 10.20 9.09 -10.78
CA LEU A 81 9.72 9.93 -9.69
C LEU A 81 10.18 11.37 -9.89
N ASN A 82 9.25 12.31 -9.82
CA ASN A 82 9.56 13.74 -9.86
C ASN A 82 9.29 14.41 -8.50
N VAL A 83 9.56 15.71 -8.43
CA VAL A 83 9.37 16.52 -7.21
C VAL A 83 7.91 16.51 -6.75
N PHE A 84 6.95 16.46 -7.67
CA PHE A 84 5.53 16.36 -7.32
C PHE A 84 5.22 15.03 -6.64
N SER A 85 5.65 13.90 -7.23
CA SER A 85 5.46 12.56 -6.64
C SER A 85 6.01 12.49 -5.22
N LEU A 86 7.22 13.00 -5.00
CA LEU A 86 7.83 13.01 -3.67
C LEU A 86 7.07 13.93 -2.71
N ASN A 87 6.79 15.18 -3.11
CA ASN A 87 6.10 16.15 -2.26
C ASN A 87 4.72 15.67 -1.82
N TYR A 88 4.02 14.92 -2.66
CA TYR A 88 2.71 14.35 -2.32
C TYR A 88 2.77 13.48 -1.06
N PHE A 89 3.79 12.61 -0.94
CA PHE A 89 3.97 11.78 0.25
C PHE A 89 4.57 12.57 1.44
N PHE A 90 5.51 13.49 1.20
CA PHE A 90 6.17 14.24 2.28
C PHE A 90 5.26 15.22 3.03
N ARG A 91 4.25 15.79 2.36
CA ARG A 91 3.29 16.70 2.99
C ARG A 91 2.54 16.05 4.15
N VAL A 92 2.35 14.73 4.12
CA VAL A 92 1.61 13.99 5.16
C VAL A 92 2.51 13.49 6.28
N CYS A 93 3.81 13.34 6.04
CA CYS A 93 4.79 12.99 7.08
C CYS A 93 5.25 14.19 7.93
N SER A 94 4.90 15.41 7.54
CA SER A 94 5.38 16.66 8.15
C SER A 94 4.38 17.29 9.14
N GLY A 95 3.33 16.56 9.51
CA GLY A 95 2.26 17.00 10.42
C GLY A 95 2.31 16.31 11.77
#